data_AF-A0AAN9T635-F1
#
_entry.id   AF-A0AAN9T635-F1
#
_cell.length_a   1.000
_cell.length_b   1.000
_cell.length_c   1.000
_cell.angle_alpha   90.00
_cell.angle_beta   90.00
_cell.angle_gamma   90.00
#
_symmetry.space_group_name_H-M   'P 1'
#
loop_
_entity.id
_entity.type
_entity.pdbx_description
1 polymer ?
#
loop_
_entity_poly.entity_id
_entity_poly.type
_entity_poly.pdbx_seq_one_letter_code
_entity_poly.pdbx_strand_id
1 'polypeptide(L)'
;MSYTSSSEGLRTVPPVPPMCLFMTQEPRHVASEMRQECKCHGMSGSCTTRTCWMRLPNFRAVGDNLKEKFEGASRILVTNAENENSRGLSRRKRNRYKSHLLPHNPEHKPPGSMDLVYTEPSPQFCEKNSKLGILGTTGRVCNETSMGVDGCDLMCCSRGYKTQEMVVVERCGCTFQWCCEVKCNVCRIKKNVHTCL
;
A
#
# COMPACT_ATOMS: atom_id res chain seq x y z
N MET A 1 49.75 2.66 -13.63
CA MET A 1 49.43 4.10 -13.80
C MET A 1 47.93 4.23 -13.90
N SER A 2 47.42 5.09 -13.03
CA SER A 2 46.05 5.40 -12.62
C SER A 2 45.01 5.53 -13.74
N TYR A 3 43.83 4.94 -13.54
CA TYR A 3 42.57 5.60 -13.91
C TYR A 3 41.60 5.50 -12.73
N THR A 4 41.10 6.67 -12.38
CA THR A 4 40.43 7.04 -11.14
C THR A 4 39.02 6.47 -11.04
N SER A 5 38.74 5.86 -9.89
CA SER A 5 37.41 5.51 -9.42
C SER A 5 36.59 6.79 -9.17
N SER A 6 35.55 7.02 -9.96
CA SER A 6 34.42 7.88 -9.60
C SER A 6 33.18 7.00 -9.52
N SER A 7 33.08 6.24 -8.43
CA SER A 7 31.83 5.63 -7.99
C SER A 7 31.07 6.69 -7.22
N GLU A 8 30.28 7.50 -7.94
CA GLU A 8 29.24 8.31 -7.30
C GLU A 8 28.30 7.35 -6.55
N GLY A 9 28.24 7.54 -5.23
CA GLY A 9 27.62 6.62 -4.30
C GLY A 9 26.18 6.28 -4.71
N LEU A 10 25.88 4.98 -4.69
CA LEU A 10 24.53 4.45 -4.65
C LEU A 10 23.78 5.09 -3.47
N ARG A 11 23.07 6.19 -3.72
CA ARG A 11 21.94 6.59 -2.89
C ARG A 11 20.86 5.57 -3.18
N THR A 12 20.72 4.58 -2.30
CA THR A 12 19.56 3.69 -2.24
C THR A 12 18.33 4.55 -1.96
N VAL A 13 17.74 5.10 -3.03
CA VAL A 13 16.40 5.68 -2.95
C VAL A 13 15.47 4.50 -2.62
N PRO A 14 14.68 4.54 -1.54
CA PRO A 14 13.72 3.48 -1.26
C PRO A 14 12.84 3.27 -2.50
N PRO A 15 12.34 2.04 -2.75
CA PRO A 15 11.44 1.79 -3.85
C PRO A 15 10.25 2.73 -3.69
N VAL A 16 10.22 3.77 -4.53
CA VAL A 16 9.19 4.78 -4.45
C VAL A 16 7.90 4.08 -4.90
N PRO A 17 6.89 3.96 -4.03
CA PRO A 17 5.70 3.20 -4.36
C PRO A 17 5.08 3.76 -5.65
N PRO A 18 4.81 2.93 -6.69
CA PRO A 18 4.38 3.42 -7.99
C PRO A 18 3.05 4.18 -7.88
N MET A 19 2.92 5.34 -8.52
CA MET A 19 1.62 5.96 -8.72
C MET A 19 0.86 5.03 -9.66
N CYS A 20 -0.20 4.41 -9.16
CA CYS A 20 -1.07 3.56 -9.96
C CYS A 20 -1.82 4.43 -10.98
N LEU A 21 -1.19 4.75 -12.12
CA LEU A 21 -1.87 5.43 -13.23
C LEU A 21 -2.91 4.54 -13.92
N PHE A 22 -2.93 3.23 -13.64
CA PHE A 22 -3.88 2.29 -14.24
C PHE A 22 -4.47 1.32 -13.21
N MET A 23 -5.36 1.82 -12.36
CA MET A 23 -6.27 0.95 -11.61
C MET A 23 -7.52 0.63 -12.46
N THR A 24 -7.36 -0.05 -13.60
CA THR A 24 -8.51 -0.35 -14.48
C THR A 24 -9.43 -1.47 -13.97
N GLN A 25 -9.28 -1.93 -12.71
CA GLN A 25 -10.04 -3.05 -12.16
C GLN A 25 -10.52 -2.86 -10.71
N GLU A 26 -10.56 -1.63 -10.21
CA GLU A 26 -10.88 -1.32 -8.81
C GLU A 26 -12.18 -1.91 -8.23
N PRO A 27 -13.28 -2.16 -8.97
CA PRO A 27 -14.44 -2.81 -8.35
C PRO A 27 -14.30 -4.34 -8.20
N ARG A 28 -13.41 -5.02 -8.92
CA ARG A 28 -13.29 -6.50 -8.85
C ARG A 28 -12.51 -6.98 -7.62
N HIS A 29 -11.51 -6.22 -7.18
CA HIS A 29 -10.64 -6.60 -6.07
C HIS A 29 -11.37 -6.62 -4.72
N VAL A 30 -12.19 -5.61 -4.47
CA VAL A 30 -12.96 -5.53 -3.23
C VAL A 30 -14.07 -6.59 -3.23
N ALA A 31 -14.69 -6.85 -4.38
CA ALA A 31 -15.75 -7.84 -4.53
C ALA A 31 -15.25 -9.29 -4.33
N SER A 32 -14.02 -9.62 -4.76
CA SER A 32 -13.47 -10.97 -4.54
C SER A 32 -13.20 -11.29 -3.07
N GLU A 33 -13.08 -10.27 -2.22
CA GLU A 33 -12.76 -10.43 -0.80
C GLU A 33 -14.00 -10.60 0.08
N MET A 34 -15.21 -10.58 -0.50
CA MET A 34 -16.45 -10.80 0.27
C MET A 34 -16.46 -12.19 0.93
N ARG A 35 -16.83 -12.22 2.21
CA ARG A 35 -16.93 -13.45 3.00
C ARG A 35 -18.36 -13.69 3.43
N GLN A 36 -18.73 -14.96 3.55
CA GLN A 36 -20.02 -15.35 4.11
C GLN A 36 -19.95 -15.22 5.63
N GLU A 37 -20.71 -14.27 6.20
CA GLU A 37 -20.94 -14.17 7.63
C GLU A 37 -22.28 -14.80 7.97
N CYS A 38 -22.35 -15.53 9.08
CA CYS A 38 -23.57 -16.16 9.56
C CYS A 38 -23.88 -15.71 10.99
N LYS A 39 -25.15 -15.41 11.27
CA LYS A 39 -25.65 -15.26 12.64
C LYS A 39 -26.50 -16.47 13.04
N CYS A 40 -26.09 -17.10 14.12
CA CYS A 40 -26.81 -18.19 14.76
C CYS A 40 -27.93 -17.64 15.64
N HIS A 41 -29.10 -18.25 15.57
CA HIS A 41 -30.28 -17.83 16.34
C HIS A 41 -31.12 -19.04 16.80
N GLY A 42 -30.47 -20.20 16.98
CA GLY A 42 -31.07 -21.34 17.66
C GLY A 42 -31.21 -21.10 19.16
N MET A 43 -31.95 -21.99 19.82
CA MET A 43 -32.19 -21.94 21.28
C MET A 43 -30.87 -21.78 22.05
N SER A 44 -30.85 -20.85 23.02
CA SER A 44 -29.68 -20.53 23.85
C SER A 44 -28.41 -20.14 23.06
N GLY A 45 -28.55 -19.62 21.84
CA GLY A 45 -27.41 -19.24 20.99
C GLY A 45 -26.85 -20.38 20.14
N SER A 46 -27.54 -21.51 20.05
CA SER A 46 -27.16 -22.63 19.18
C SER A 46 -27.16 -22.25 17.69
N CYS A 47 -26.30 -22.88 16.90
CA CYS A 47 -26.19 -22.69 15.45
C CYS A 47 -26.98 -23.70 14.60
N THR A 48 -27.92 -24.45 15.20
CA THR A 48 -28.82 -25.37 14.46
C THR A 48 -29.63 -24.66 13.38
N THR A 49 -30.03 -23.40 13.65
CA THR A 49 -30.58 -22.49 12.65
C THR A 49 -29.70 -21.24 12.57
N ARG A 50 -29.28 -20.88 11.36
CA ARG A 50 -28.44 -19.71 11.10
C ARG A 50 -28.83 -19.05 9.79
N THR A 51 -28.72 -17.73 9.75
CA THR A 51 -28.88 -16.95 8.52
C THR A 51 -27.52 -16.45 8.12
N CYS A 52 -27.16 -16.60 6.85
CA CYS A 52 -25.89 -16.17 6.31
C CYS A 52 -26.08 -15.12 5.21
N TRP A 53 -25.14 -14.19 5.09
CA TRP A 53 -25.09 -13.20 4.01
C TRP A 53 -23.64 -12.90 3.63
N MET A 54 -23.44 -12.38 2.43
CA MET A 54 -22.13 -11.92 1.99
C MET A 54 -21.85 -10.54 2.59
N ARG A 55 -20.68 -10.36 3.19
CA ARG A 55 -20.23 -9.10 3.74
C ARG A 55 -18.75 -8.89 3.43
N LEU A 56 -18.35 -7.63 3.28
CA LEU A 56 -16.94 -7.29 3.26
C LEU A 56 -16.32 -7.51 4.65
N PRO A 57 -15.09 -8.04 4.73
CA PRO A 57 -14.35 -8.09 5.99
C PRO A 57 -14.01 -6.68 6.46
N ASN A 58 -13.39 -6.59 7.64
CA ASN A 58 -12.90 -5.31 8.15
C ASN A 58 -12.02 -4.62 7.10
N PHE A 59 -12.25 -3.32 6.87
CA PHE A 59 -11.53 -2.55 5.85
C PHE A 59 -10.01 -2.61 6.00
N ARG A 60 -9.48 -2.80 7.23
CA ARG A 60 -8.03 -3.03 7.42
C ARG A 60 -7.53 -4.25 6.64
N ALA A 61 -8.25 -5.36 6.69
CA ALA A 61 -7.87 -6.57 5.95
C ALA A 61 -7.90 -6.37 4.43
N VAL A 62 -8.88 -5.59 3.93
CA VAL A 62 -8.94 -5.22 2.52
C VAL A 62 -7.76 -4.32 2.14
N GLY A 63 -7.45 -3.33 2.99
CA GLY A 63 -6.32 -2.42 2.81
C GLY A 63 -4.97 -3.14 2.82
N ASP A 64 -4.77 -4.07 3.74
CA ASP A 64 -3.54 -4.87 3.83
C ASP A 64 -3.35 -5.75 2.59
N ASN A 65 -4.42 -6.39 2.09
CA ASN A 65 -4.35 -7.16 0.85
C ASN A 65 -4.04 -6.29 -0.38
N LEU A 66 -4.67 -5.11 -0.47
CA LEU A 66 -4.39 -4.17 -1.55
C LEU A 66 -2.97 -3.62 -1.46
N LYS A 67 -2.45 -3.38 -0.25
CA LYS A 67 -1.09 -2.93 -0.02
C LYS A 67 -0.06 -3.98 -0.45
N GLU A 68 -0.28 -5.24 -0.14
CA GLU A 68 0.59 -6.34 -0.61
C GLU A 68 0.67 -6.38 -2.14
N LYS A 69 -0.48 -6.27 -2.82
CA LYS A 69 -0.53 -6.21 -4.28
C LYS A 69 0.13 -4.96 -4.86
N PHE A 70 0.10 -3.86 -4.11
CA PHE A 70 0.71 -2.61 -4.51
C PHE A 70 2.24 -2.66 -4.41
N GLU A 71 2.78 -3.29 -3.36
CA GLU A 71 4.21 -3.54 -3.20
C GLU A 71 4.74 -4.54 -4.25
N GLY A 72 3.90 -5.49 -4.68
CA GLY A 72 4.19 -6.45 -5.76
C GLY A 72 3.75 -6.02 -7.17
N ALA A 73 3.35 -4.76 -7.37
CA ALA A 73 2.78 -4.33 -8.65
C ALA A 73 3.80 -4.46 -9.80
N SER A 74 3.32 -4.88 -10.98
CA SER A 74 4.20 -5.13 -12.13
C SER A 74 4.21 -3.96 -13.11
N ARG A 75 5.40 -3.53 -13.54
CA ARG A 75 5.52 -2.54 -14.62
C ARG A 75 5.29 -3.19 -15.98
N ILE A 76 4.37 -2.62 -16.74
CA ILE A 76 3.99 -3.13 -18.06
C ILE A 76 4.33 -2.13 -19.17
N LEU A 77 4.54 -2.65 -20.37
CA LEU A 77 4.62 -1.85 -21.59
C LEU A 77 3.26 -1.96 -22.31
N VAL A 78 2.60 -0.83 -22.53
CA VAL A 78 1.38 -0.79 -23.34
C VAL A 78 1.83 -0.74 -24.80
N THR A 79 1.73 -1.86 -25.50
CA THR A 79 1.89 -1.87 -26.95
C THR A 79 0.52 -1.60 -27.58
N ASN A 80 0.38 -0.42 -28.18
CA ASN A 80 -0.69 -0.15 -29.12
C ASN A 80 -0.39 -0.97 -30.37
N ALA A 81 -0.82 -2.22 -30.41
CA ALA A 81 -0.88 -2.94 -31.66
C ALA A 81 -2.00 -2.29 -32.48
N GLU A 82 -1.66 -1.26 -33.24
CA GLU A 82 -2.45 -0.87 -34.41
C GLU A 82 -2.70 -2.13 -35.23
N ASN A 83 -3.97 -2.32 -35.63
CA ASN A 83 -4.37 -3.36 -36.57
C ASN A 83 -3.77 -3.04 -37.95
N GLU A 84 -2.47 -3.24 -38.12
CA GLU A 84 -1.89 -3.39 -39.44
C GLU A 84 -1.82 -4.88 -39.76
N ASN A 85 -2.60 -5.28 -40.76
CA ASN A 85 -2.68 -6.60 -41.38
C ASN A 85 -3.42 -7.72 -40.64
N SER A 86 -4.72 -7.86 -40.97
CA SER A 86 -5.40 -9.16 -40.98
C SER A 86 -6.38 -9.27 -42.15
N ARG A 87 -5.88 -9.14 -43.39
CA ARG A 87 -6.50 -9.84 -44.53
C ARG A 87 -6.05 -11.30 -44.46
N GLY A 88 -6.77 -12.14 -43.73
CA GLY A 88 -6.41 -13.57 -43.65
C GLY A 88 -7.13 -14.33 -42.55
N LEU A 89 -8.22 -15.00 -42.93
CA LEU A 89 -8.79 -16.25 -42.42
C LEU A 89 -8.58 -16.67 -40.94
N SER A 90 -9.74 -16.89 -40.29
CA SER A 90 -10.04 -18.07 -39.44
C SER A 90 -9.78 -18.05 -37.92
N ARG A 91 -10.90 -17.98 -37.17
CA ARG A 91 -11.25 -18.87 -36.03
C ARG A 91 -10.33 -19.01 -34.79
N ARG A 92 -9.75 -17.94 -34.23
CA ARG A 92 -9.29 -17.97 -32.81
C ARG A 92 -9.56 -16.66 -32.05
N LYS A 93 -10.83 -16.26 -31.96
CA LYS A 93 -11.25 -14.96 -31.37
C LYS A 93 -11.67 -15.05 -29.89
N ARG A 94 -10.86 -15.68 -29.02
CA ARG A 94 -11.12 -15.68 -27.55
C ARG A 94 -9.91 -15.39 -26.64
N ASN A 95 -8.69 -15.29 -27.16
CA ASN A 95 -7.48 -15.03 -26.34
C ASN A 95 -6.81 -13.67 -26.56
N ARG A 96 -7.42 -12.75 -27.32
CA ARG A 96 -6.80 -11.46 -27.71
C ARG A 96 -6.73 -10.39 -26.62
N TYR A 97 -7.28 -10.61 -25.43
CA TYR A 97 -7.21 -9.63 -24.33
C TYR A 97 -6.14 -9.95 -23.28
N LYS A 98 -5.50 -11.12 -23.34
CA LYS A 98 -4.44 -11.53 -22.39
C LYS A 98 -3.02 -11.20 -22.88
N SER A 99 -2.90 -10.64 -24.08
CA SER A 99 -1.64 -10.49 -24.83
C SER A 99 -1.08 -9.06 -24.87
N HIS A 100 -1.68 -8.10 -24.16
CA HIS A 100 -1.30 -6.68 -24.29
C HIS A 100 -0.59 -6.10 -23.07
N LEU A 101 -0.36 -6.88 -22.01
CA LEU A 101 0.35 -6.44 -20.81
C LEU A 101 1.60 -7.31 -20.67
N LEU A 102 2.63 -6.96 -21.44
CA LEU A 102 3.93 -7.60 -21.35
C LEU A 102 4.68 -6.96 -20.17
N PRO A 103 5.27 -7.76 -19.25
CA PRO A 103 6.11 -7.21 -18.20
C PRO A 103 7.30 -6.49 -18.84
N HIS A 104 7.71 -5.37 -18.26
CA HIS A 104 8.86 -4.63 -18.76
C HIS A 104 10.14 -5.48 -18.76
N ASN A 105 10.29 -6.34 -17.75
CA ASN A 105 11.39 -7.30 -17.68
C ASN A 105 10.87 -8.71 -18.02
N PRO A 106 11.36 -9.38 -19.08
CA PRO A 106 10.85 -10.68 -19.54
C PRO A 106 11.10 -11.84 -18.57
N GLU A 107 12.01 -11.68 -17.59
CA GLU A 107 12.23 -12.67 -16.53
C GLU A 107 11.13 -12.66 -15.45
N HIS A 108 10.29 -11.62 -15.40
CA HIS A 108 9.21 -11.52 -14.43
C HIS A 108 7.97 -12.26 -14.90
N LYS A 109 7.27 -12.90 -13.94
CA LYS A 109 6.00 -13.56 -14.21
C LYS A 109 4.99 -12.54 -14.75
N PRO A 110 4.25 -12.85 -15.83
CA PRO A 110 3.22 -11.95 -16.33
C PRO A 110 2.13 -11.74 -15.26
N PRO A 111 1.60 -10.52 -15.13
CA PRO A 111 0.62 -10.21 -14.09
C PRO A 111 -0.67 -11.01 -14.29
N GLY A 112 -1.24 -11.48 -13.18
CA GLY A 112 -2.55 -12.10 -13.11
C GLY A 112 -3.68 -11.09 -13.30
N SER A 113 -4.92 -11.56 -13.44
CA SER A 113 -6.08 -10.68 -13.55
C SER A 113 -6.37 -9.88 -12.27
N MET A 114 -5.82 -10.33 -11.14
CA MET A 114 -6.02 -9.71 -9.82
C MET A 114 -4.74 -9.03 -9.31
N ASP A 115 -3.78 -8.74 -10.19
CA ASP A 115 -2.55 -8.05 -9.82
C ASP A 115 -2.63 -6.58 -10.22
N LEU A 116 -2.00 -5.71 -9.44
CA LEU A 116 -1.89 -4.29 -9.77
C LEU A 116 -0.75 -4.09 -10.79
N VAL A 117 -0.99 -3.24 -11.78
CA VAL A 117 -0.02 -2.92 -12.83
C VAL A 117 0.16 -1.42 -12.96
N TYR A 118 1.34 -1.00 -13.37
CA TYR A 118 1.66 0.40 -13.62
C TYR A 118 2.52 0.55 -14.88
N THR A 119 2.48 1.72 -15.51
CA THR A 119 3.20 2.00 -16.76
C THR A 119 4.42 2.88 -16.52
N GLU A 120 4.22 3.95 -15.75
CA GLU A 120 5.22 4.99 -15.50
C GLU A 120 5.80 4.87 -14.10
N PRO A 121 7.12 5.07 -13.91
CA PRO A 121 7.73 5.06 -12.59
C PRO A 121 7.19 6.21 -11.74
N SER A 122 7.16 5.99 -10.42
CA SER A 122 6.77 7.04 -9.49
C SER A 122 7.74 8.22 -9.49
N PRO A 123 7.24 9.46 -9.39
CA PRO A 123 8.09 10.61 -9.12
C PRO A 123 8.68 10.51 -7.71
N GLN A 124 9.75 11.26 -7.44
CA GLN A 124 10.29 11.36 -6.08
C GLN A 124 9.34 12.19 -5.19
N PHE A 125 8.98 11.66 -4.02
CA PHE A 125 8.06 12.32 -3.07
C PHE A 125 8.78 13.13 -1.97
N CYS A 126 10.12 13.14 -1.95
CA CYS A 126 10.92 13.79 -0.92
C CYS A 126 10.75 15.31 -0.92
N GLU A 127 10.89 15.91 -2.11
CA GLU A 127 10.86 17.36 -2.29
C GLU A 127 9.49 17.83 -2.76
N LYS A 128 9.12 19.05 -2.34
CA LYS A 128 7.86 19.66 -2.75
C LYS A 128 7.87 19.95 -4.24
N ASN A 129 6.86 19.45 -4.95
CA ASN A 129 6.63 19.74 -6.35
C ASN A 129 5.16 20.10 -6.59
N SER A 130 4.86 21.40 -6.64
CA SER A 130 3.50 21.92 -6.83
C SER A 130 2.87 21.51 -8.16
N LYS A 131 3.66 21.22 -9.21
CA LYS A 131 3.13 20.81 -10.53
C LYS A 131 2.53 19.41 -10.49
N LEU A 132 3.08 18.53 -9.64
CA LEU A 132 2.64 17.15 -9.46
C LEU A 132 1.78 16.96 -8.19
N GLY A 133 1.47 18.04 -7.46
CA GLY A 133 0.74 17.97 -6.19
C GLY A 133 1.53 17.34 -5.04
N ILE A 134 2.85 17.22 -5.16
CA ILE A 134 3.71 16.58 -4.16
C ILE A 134 4.06 17.63 -3.10
N LEU A 135 3.72 17.36 -1.84
CA LEU A 135 3.99 18.27 -0.71
C LEU A 135 5.42 18.17 -0.16
N GLY A 136 6.12 17.08 -0.43
CA GLY A 136 7.41 16.74 0.17
C GLY A 136 7.26 16.00 1.51
N THR A 137 8.38 15.58 2.10
CA THR A 137 8.39 14.86 3.39
C THR A 137 8.86 15.69 4.58
N THR A 138 9.27 16.94 4.36
CA THR A 138 9.66 17.87 5.44
C THR A 138 8.49 18.09 6.39
N GLY A 139 8.75 18.03 7.70
CA GLY A 139 7.71 18.18 8.73
C GLY A 139 6.89 16.93 9.02
N ARG A 140 7.14 15.79 8.34
CA ARG A 140 6.48 14.51 8.65
C ARG A 140 7.13 13.83 9.86
N VAL A 141 6.31 13.18 10.67
CA VAL A 141 6.77 12.33 11.78
C VAL A 141 7.33 11.02 11.21
N CYS A 142 8.47 10.59 11.75
CA CYS A 142 9.11 9.33 11.40
C CYS A 142 9.41 8.48 12.64
N ASN A 143 9.66 7.19 12.42
CA ASN A 143 10.03 6.24 13.45
C ASN A 143 11.53 5.92 13.37
N GLU A 144 12.32 6.30 14.38
CA GLU A 144 13.77 6.05 14.39
C GLU A 144 14.11 4.56 14.43
N THR A 145 13.28 3.74 15.08
CA THR A 145 13.54 2.30 15.27
C THR A 145 13.17 1.44 14.06
N SER A 146 12.40 1.98 13.11
CA SER A 146 11.96 1.23 11.94
C SER A 146 12.98 1.32 10.81
N MET A 147 13.26 0.19 10.17
CA MET A 147 14.02 0.12 8.91
C MET A 147 13.10 0.21 7.68
N GLY A 148 11.78 0.24 7.88
CA GLY A 148 10.79 0.27 6.81
C GLY A 148 10.54 1.67 6.25
N VAL A 149 9.51 1.79 5.41
CA VAL A 149 9.10 3.06 4.80
C VAL A 149 8.68 4.13 5.80
N ASP A 150 8.39 3.77 7.05
CA ASP A 150 8.11 4.67 8.18
C ASP A 150 9.38 5.06 8.96
N GLY A 151 10.50 4.41 8.65
CA GLY A 151 11.83 4.67 9.18
C GLY A 151 12.32 6.07 8.85
N CYS A 152 12.99 6.75 9.78
CA CYS A 152 13.48 8.11 9.55
C CYS A 152 14.46 8.22 8.38
N ASP A 153 15.28 7.20 8.11
CA ASP A 153 16.20 7.20 6.98
C ASP A 153 15.47 7.26 5.63
N LEU A 154 14.38 6.51 5.49
CA LEU A 154 13.59 6.45 4.27
C LEU A 154 12.55 7.58 4.18
N MET A 155 11.82 7.86 5.27
CA MET A 155 10.82 8.94 5.34
C MET A 155 11.43 10.31 5.11
N CYS A 156 12.60 10.56 5.68
CA CYS A 156 13.27 11.85 5.57
C CYS A 156 14.25 11.90 4.40
N CYS A 157 14.33 10.84 3.57
CA CYS A 157 15.20 10.73 2.42
C CYS A 157 16.67 11.03 2.76
N SER A 158 17.13 10.51 3.90
CA SER A 158 18.46 10.71 4.46
C SER A 158 18.85 12.18 4.74
N ARG A 159 17.89 13.11 4.79
CA ARG A 159 18.12 14.53 5.16
C ARG A 159 18.30 14.73 6.67
N GLY A 160 18.05 13.69 7.46
CA GLY A 160 18.02 13.74 8.91
C GLY A 160 16.65 14.16 9.47
N TYR A 161 16.56 14.19 10.79
CA TYR A 161 15.34 14.53 11.52
C TYR A 161 15.67 15.30 12.81
N LYS A 162 14.72 16.10 13.27
CA LYS A 162 14.76 16.78 14.56
C LYS A 162 13.99 15.96 15.59
N THR A 163 14.61 15.72 16.74
CA THR A 163 13.96 15.10 17.90
C THR A 163 13.44 16.18 18.84
N GLN A 164 12.18 16.07 19.24
CA GLN A 164 11.54 16.95 20.21
C GLN A 164 10.86 16.13 21.31
N GLU A 165 11.10 16.46 22.58
CA GLU A 165 10.37 15.88 23.69
C GLU A 165 8.99 16.57 23.77
N MET A 166 7.92 15.80 23.57
CA MET A 166 6.55 16.27 23.69
C MET A 166 5.84 15.55 24.84
N VAL A 167 5.07 16.31 25.63
CA VAL A 167 4.22 15.75 26.68
C VAL A 167 2.88 15.35 26.06
N VAL A 168 2.66 14.04 25.94
CA VAL A 168 1.39 13.47 25.45
C VAL A 168 0.50 13.16 26.65
N VAL A 169 -0.75 13.58 26.57
CA VAL A 169 -1.77 13.29 27.56
C VAL A 169 -2.52 12.04 27.14
N GLU A 170 -2.47 10.98 27.94
CA GLU A 170 -3.17 9.72 27.66
C GLU A 170 -3.91 9.20 28.89
N ARG A 171 -4.92 8.35 28.67
CA ARG A 171 -5.66 7.69 29.74
C ARG A 171 -4.90 6.45 30.18
N CYS A 172 -4.71 6.30 31.49
CA CYS A 172 -3.89 5.25 32.10
C CYS A 172 -4.60 4.67 33.34
N GLY A 173 -4.17 3.49 33.79
CA GLY A 173 -4.67 2.88 35.02
C GLY A 173 -6.20 2.68 35.04
N CYS A 174 -6.78 2.36 33.88
CA CYS A 174 -8.21 2.19 33.74
C CYS A 174 -8.72 1.00 34.56
N THR A 175 -9.71 1.23 35.42
CA THR A 175 -10.38 0.20 36.22
C THR A 175 -11.86 0.15 35.88
N PHE A 176 -12.41 -1.06 35.78
CA PHE A 176 -13.84 -1.27 35.61
C PHE A 176 -14.52 -1.24 36.98
N GLN A 177 -15.43 -0.31 37.20
CA GLN A 177 -16.26 -0.27 38.39
C GLN A 177 -17.51 -1.11 38.15
N TRP A 178 -17.74 -2.08 39.04
CA TRP A 178 -18.94 -2.91 38.99
C TRP A 178 -20.18 -2.02 39.14
N CYS A 179 -21.07 -2.07 38.14
CA CYS A 179 -22.10 -1.07 37.74
C CYS A 179 -21.82 -0.27 36.44
N CYS A 180 -20.92 -0.77 35.58
CA CYS A 180 -20.82 -0.47 34.12
C CYS A 180 -20.05 0.80 33.74
N GLU A 181 -19.17 1.31 34.59
CA GLU A 181 -18.32 2.47 34.27
C GLU A 181 -16.83 2.09 34.24
N VAL A 182 -16.10 2.58 33.24
CA VAL A 182 -14.63 2.49 33.21
C VAL A 182 -14.07 3.84 33.65
N LYS A 183 -13.37 3.85 34.80
CA LYS A 183 -12.68 5.04 35.29
C LYS A 183 -11.19 4.94 35.02
N CYS A 184 -10.63 5.96 34.36
CA CYS A 184 -9.22 6.06 34.03
C CYS A 184 -8.62 7.34 34.63
N ASN A 185 -7.34 7.28 34.98
CA ASN A 185 -6.56 8.46 35.33
C ASN A 185 -6.04 9.13 34.05
N VAL A 186 -5.75 10.43 34.14
CA VAL A 186 -5.10 11.18 33.07
C VAL A 186 -3.60 11.24 33.36
N CYS A 187 -2.81 10.50 32.58
CA CYS A 187 -1.35 10.50 32.67
C CYS A 187 -0.75 11.50 31.67
N ARG A 188 0.34 12.16 32.08
CA ARG A 188 1.18 12.97 31.21
C ARG A 188 2.49 12.22 30.99
N ILE A 189 2.73 11.77 29.76
CA ILE A 189 3.90 10.98 29.40
C ILE A 189 4.77 11.80 28.46
N LYS A 190 6.07 11.85 28.77
CA LYS A 190 7.08 12.42 27.87
C LYS A 190 7.40 11.41 26.77
N LYS A 191 7.20 11.80 25.52
CA LYS A 191 7.52 11.00 24.33
C LYS A 191 8.45 11.80 23.44
N ASN A 192 9.48 11.14 22.92
CA ASN A 192 10.33 11.72 21.89
C ASN A 192 9.62 11.57 20.54
N VAL A 193 9.49 12.69 19.82
CA VAL A 193 8.91 12.70 18.47
C VAL A 193 9.96 13.19 17.49
N HIS A 194 10.16 12.41 16.44
CA HIS A 194 11.14 12.65 15.40
C HIS A 194 10.44 13.20 14.16
N THR A 195 10.89 14.35 13.67
CA THR A 195 10.27 15.06 12.53
C THR A 195 11.32 15.34 11.46
N CYS A 196 11.01 15.00 10.21
CA CYS A 196 11.92 15.21 9.08
C CYS A 196 12.24 16.69 8.83
N LEU A 197 13.49 16.96 8.47
CA LEU A 197 13.99 18.30 8.12
C LEU A 197 13.56 18.78 6.73
#